data_AF-A0A838SE61-F1
#
_entry.id   AF-A0A838SE61-F1
#
_cell.length_a   1.000
_cell.length_b   1.000
_cell.length_c   1.000
_cell.angle_alpha   90.00
_cell.angle_beta   90.00
_cell.angle_gamma   90.00
#
_symmetry.space_group_name_H-M   'P 1'
#
loop_
_entity.id
_entity.type
_entity.pdbx_description
1 polymer ?
#
loop_
_entity_poly.entity_id
_entity_poly.type
_entity_poly.pdbx_seq_one_letter_code
_entity_poly.pdbx_strand_id
1 'polypeptide(L)'
;MLKNFLNRFLCFLISFGIWALTIVVPPTLGAADDPEEEPRLALAMEVFLKKPGEHLYELHVHLTNISDEPVNVDVRDLPWNPTDGSTWLSVTRLNAPESPVKQDAPIGRFGSQMVRLVPGESIQNRVALNPRFPSLLDDIEQAGVQLQWDCPPSDLKFVCKPGSPNTLTIPKGDPGQPDVYSIDHQACLALESRIGLIDIPQGHDVLFLLASESLMTDLEKMKSLLLEVDDYVQRCRPSWTNSWAVSFVTDKKFAGFLSEGENRRYFAEGLWQEANIGQYSSQIRTLFRFQWIKKRADTVYLSLFPSNNRAIPK
;
A
#
# COMPACT_ATOMS: atom_id res chain seq x y z
N MET A 1 20.08 39.33 48.40
CA MET A 1 18.69 38.90 48.67
C MET A 1 18.66 37.38 48.54
N LEU A 2 18.95 36.61 49.58
CA LEU A 2 18.14 36.23 50.75
C LEU A 2 17.32 34.94 50.51
N LYS A 3 17.81 33.84 51.14
CA LYS A 3 17.14 32.61 51.64
C LYS A 3 16.69 31.57 50.59
N ASN A 4 17.24 30.35 50.56
CA ASN A 4 17.14 29.23 51.54
C ASN A 4 15.72 28.89 51.97
N PHE A 5 15.23 27.69 51.61
CA PHE A 5 14.38 26.91 52.51
C PHE A 5 14.67 25.42 52.37
N LEU A 6 14.99 24.83 53.52
CA LEU A 6 15.41 23.47 53.80
C LEU A 6 14.54 23.04 55.01
N ASN A 7 13.89 21.88 54.96
CA ASN A 7 13.53 20.99 56.10
C ASN A 7 12.40 20.04 55.68
N ARG A 8 12.51 18.71 55.77
CA ARG A 8 12.75 17.80 56.93
C ARG A 8 11.64 17.79 57.98
N PHE A 9 10.96 16.65 58.08
CA PHE A 9 10.32 16.03 59.27
C PHE A 9 10.38 14.52 58.98
N LEU A 10 11.30 13.71 59.51
CA LEU A 10 11.62 13.26 60.88
C LEU A 10 10.48 12.53 61.62
N CYS A 11 10.72 11.22 61.70
CA CYS A 11 10.18 10.10 62.47
C CYS A 11 9.43 10.38 63.78
N PHE A 12 8.45 9.51 64.07
CA PHE A 12 8.25 8.95 65.42
C PHE A 12 7.94 7.45 65.36
N LEU A 13 8.77 6.69 66.08
CA LEU A 13 8.66 5.27 66.42
C LEU A 13 7.58 5.06 67.47
N ILE A 14 6.77 4.00 67.33
CA ILE A 14 6.29 3.20 68.49
C ILE A 14 6.38 1.72 68.13
N SER A 15 6.86 0.96 69.10
CA SER A 15 7.39 -0.39 69.08
C SER A 15 6.42 -1.42 69.68
N PHE A 16 6.79 -2.70 69.49
CA PHE A 16 6.36 -3.93 70.17
C PHE A 16 5.15 -4.72 69.66
N GLY A 17 5.40 -5.98 69.32
CA GLY A 17 4.37 -7.03 69.24
C GLY A 17 4.71 -8.20 68.31
N ILE A 18 5.55 -9.12 68.78
CA ILE A 18 5.87 -10.42 68.15
C ILE A 18 4.59 -11.23 67.93
N TRP A 19 4.33 -11.71 66.71
CA TRP A 19 3.75 -13.05 66.45
C TRP A 19 4.28 -13.58 65.12
N ALA A 20 4.96 -14.72 65.19
CA ALA A 20 5.41 -15.50 64.06
C ALA A 20 4.21 -16.13 63.35
N LEU A 21 4.10 -15.91 62.04
CA LEU A 21 3.33 -16.74 61.11
C LEU A 21 4.09 -16.74 59.79
N THR A 22 4.95 -17.73 59.64
CA THR A 22 5.55 -18.15 58.36
C THR A 22 4.41 -18.65 57.46
N ILE A 23 3.80 -17.74 56.71
CA ILE A 23 3.02 -18.10 55.54
C ILE A 23 4.03 -18.31 54.41
N VAL A 24 4.26 -19.57 54.08
CA VAL A 24 4.91 -19.98 52.84
C VAL A 24 4.00 -19.54 51.71
N VAL A 25 4.26 -18.36 51.14
CA VAL A 25 3.69 -17.98 49.85
C VAL A 25 4.46 -18.80 48.81
N PRO A 26 3.82 -19.70 48.05
CA PRO A 26 4.51 -20.36 46.96
C PRO A 26 4.97 -19.27 45.98
N PRO A 27 6.16 -19.37 45.37
CA PRO A 27 6.48 -18.52 44.25
C PRO A 27 5.45 -18.83 43.17
N THR A 28 4.47 -17.96 42.99
CA THR A 28 3.80 -17.83 41.71
C THR A 28 4.94 -17.56 40.74
N LEU A 29 5.32 -18.59 39.97
CA LEU A 29 5.96 -18.40 38.68
C LEU A 29 5.06 -17.39 37.98
N GLY A 30 5.48 -16.14 37.97
CA GLY A 30 5.08 -15.23 36.91
C GLY A 30 5.62 -15.89 35.66
N ALA A 31 4.77 -16.65 34.98
CA ALA A 31 4.82 -16.67 33.54
C ALA A 31 4.86 -15.19 33.18
N ALA A 32 6.00 -14.74 32.66
CA ALA A 32 5.97 -13.56 31.84
C ALA A 32 4.89 -13.89 30.81
N ASP A 33 3.75 -13.20 30.91
CA ASP A 33 2.79 -13.18 29.81
C ASP A 33 3.61 -12.69 28.63
N ASP A 34 4.02 -13.63 27.78
CA ASP A 34 4.51 -13.31 26.45
C ASP A 34 3.43 -12.39 25.88
N PRO A 35 3.79 -11.18 25.40
CA PRO A 35 2.81 -10.27 24.84
C PRO A 35 2.03 -11.04 23.78
N GLU A 36 0.73 -11.23 23.99
CA GLU A 36 -0.16 -11.94 23.06
C GLU A 36 0.09 -11.34 21.67
N GLU A 37 0.77 -12.09 20.80
CA GLU A 37 1.08 -11.66 19.44
C GLU A 37 -0.25 -11.37 18.77
N GLU A 38 -0.46 -10.13 18.30
CA GLU A 38 -1.72 -9.76 17.66
C GLU A 38 -2.04 -10.78 16.56
N PRO A 39 -3.28 -11.30 16.50
CA PRO A 39 -3.62 -12.34 15.54
C PRO A 39 -3.39 -11.83 14.12
N ARG A 40 -2.63 -12.61 13.35
CA ARG A 40 -2.34 -12.29 11.95
C ARG A 40 -3.62 -12.31 11.12
N LEU A 41 -3.69 -11.41 10.15
CA LEU A 41 -4.76 -11.36 9.17
C LEU A 41 -4.64 -12.54 8.20
N ALA A 42 -5.78 -13.12 7.83
CA ALA A 42 -5.89 -14.21 6.86
C ALA A 42 -5.69 -13.71 5.41
N LEU A 43 -4.60 -12.99 5.16
CA LEU A 43 -4.18 -12.53 3.84
C LEU A 43 -2.93 -13.28 3.40
N ALA A 44 -3.06 -14.03 2.31
CA ALA A 44 -1.94 -14.72 1.69
C ALA A 44 -1.14 -13.75 0.81
N MET A 45 0.15 -13.63 1.09
CA MET A 45 1.11 -12.81 0.38
C MET A 45 1.83 -13.62 -0.70
N GLU A 46 1.88 -13.04 -1.90
CA GLU A 46 2.72 -13.46 -3.02
C GLU A 46 3.55 -12.28 -3.49
N VAL A 47 4.79 -12.54 -3.90
CA VAL A 47 5.72 -11.48 -4.33
C VAL A 47 6.35 -11.89 -5.66
N PHE A 48 6.36 -10.97 -6.61
CA PHE A 48 6.90 -11.18 -7.95
C PHE A 48 7.92 -10.09 -8.27
N LEU A 49 9.08 -10.47 -8.80
CA LEU A 49 10.03 -9.50 -9.38
C LEU A 49 9.53 -9.05 -10.74
N LYS A 50 9.54 -7.74 -10.97
CA LYS A 50 9.18 -7.09 -12.23
C LYS A 50 10.23 -6.06 -12.64
N LYS A 51 10.33 -5.85 -13.94
CA LYS A 51 11.26 -4.90 -14.58
C LYS A 51 10.44 -3.97 -15.48
N PRO A 52 9.83 -2.90 -14.94
CA PRO A 52 8.95 -2.02 -15.72
C PRO A 52 9.70 -1.14 -16.75
N GLY A 53 11.02 -1.02 -16.62
CA GLY A 53 11.88 -0.22 -17.48
C GLY A 53 13.35 -0.64 -17.34
N GLU A 54 14.20 -0.09 -18.19
CA GLU A 54 15.63 -0.38 -18.17
C GLU A 54 16.23 -0.03 -16.80
N HIS A 55 16.92 -0.99 -16.19
CA HIS A 55 17.53 -0.85 -14.87
C HIS A 55 16.56 -0.44 -13.75
N LEU A 56 15.25 -0.65 -13.93
CA LEU A 56 14.25 -0.44 -12.89
C LEU A 56 13.74 -1.79 -12.40
N TYR A 57 13.85 -2.01 -11.09
CA TYR A 57 13.42 -3.25 -10.45
C TYR A 57 12.35 -2.95 -9.41
N GLU A 58 11.27 -3.74 -9.45
CA GLU A 58 10.13 -3.61 -8.54
C GLU A 58 9.71 -4.98 -8.03
N LEU A 59 9.22 -5.02 -6.79
CA LEU A 59 8.46 -6.17 -6.28
C LEU A 59 6.98 -5.87 -6.35
N HIS A 60 6.23 -6.67 -7.09
CA HIS A 60 4.79 -6.66 -7.06
C HIS A 60 4.34 -7.56 -5.92
N VAL A 61 3.70 -6.97 -4.91
CA VAL A 61 3.21 -7.69 -3.74
C VAL A 61 1.70 -7.83 -3.86
N HIS A 62 1.22 -9.07 -3.77
CA HIS A 62 -0.19 -9.42 -3.91
C HIS A 62 -0.68 -10.00 -2.59
N LEU A 63 -1.69 -9.38 -1.98
CA LEU A 63 -2.34 -9.86 -0.76
C LEU A 63 -3.77 -10.31 -1.10
N THR A 64 -4.09 -11.58 -0.88
CA THR A 64 -5.41 -12.14 -1.17
C THR A 64 -6.09 -12.61 0.11
N ASN A 65 -7.34 -12.23 0.32
CA ASN A 65 -8.13 -12.75 1.44
C ASN A 65 -8.45 -14.24 1.21
N ILE A 66 -7.85 -15.09 2.04
CA ILE A 66 -8.02 -16.56 1.99
C ILE A 66 -9.01 -17.09 3.05
N SER A 67 -9.59 -16.22 3.86
CA SER A 67 -10.67 -16.60 4.79
C SER A 67 -12.02 -16.67 4.07
N ASP A 68 -12.99 -17.29 4.76
CA ASP A 68 -14.39 -17.32 4.38
C ASP A 68 -15.16 -16.05 4.80
N GLU A 69 -14.50 -15.14 5.52
CA GLU A 69 -15.07 -13.88 6.00
C GLU A 69 -14.37 -12.64 5.40
N PRO A 70 -15.03 -11.47 5.40
CA PRO A 70 -14.38 -10.22 5.01
C PRO A 70 -13.31 -9.80 6.02
N VAL A 71 -12.14 -9.37 5.52
CA VAL A 71 -11.03 -8.86 6.34
C VAL A 71 -10.89 -7.36 6.16
N ASN A 72 -10.71 -6.60 7.24
CA ASN A 72 -10.40 -5.17 7.17
C ASN A 72 -8.89 -4.97 7.31
N VAL A 73 -8.28 -4.24 6.38
CA VAL A 73 -6.85 -3.99 6.30
C VAL A 73 -6.60 -2.50 6.46
N ASP A 74 -5.79 -2.08 7.42
CA ASP A 74 -5.29 -0.70 7.45
C ASP A 74 -4.24 -0.54 6.34
N VAL A 75 -4.43 0.44 5.46
CA VAL A 75 -3.48 0.75 4.39
C VAL A 75 -2.08 1.03 4.91
N ARG A 76 -1.95 1.53 6.14
CA ARG A 76 -0.65 1.75 6.78
C ARG A 76 0.13 0.47 7.04
N ASP A 77 -0.55 -0.66 7.23
CA ASP A 77 0.08 -1.94 7.53
C ASP A 77 0.56 -2.66 6.26
N LEU A 78 0.34 -2.08 5.08
CA LEU A 78 0.66 -2.72 3.79
C LEU A 78 2.17 -2.72 3.50
N PRO A 79 2.72 -3.76 2.85
CA PRO A 79 4.17 -3.94 2.69
C PRO A 79 4.88 -2.83 1.87
N TRP A 80 4.11 -2.08 1.08
CA TRP A 80 4.56 -0.96 0.25
C TRP A 80 4.39 0.42 0.91
N ASN A 81 3.81 0.49 2.11
CA ASN A 81 3.65 1.71 2.88
C ASN A 81 4.50 1.65 4.16
N PRO A 82 5.81 1.95 4.09
CA PRO A 82 6.68 1.91 5.26
C PRO A 82 6.29 3.01 6.25
N THR A 83 5.53 2.68 7.30
CA THR A 83 5.25 3.62 8.40
C THR A 83 6.39 3.70 9.40
N ASP A 84 7.13 2.60 9.60
CA ASP A 84 8.16 2.49 10.65
C ASP A 84 9.47 1.84 10.17
N GLY A 85 9.78 1.99 8.87
CA GLY A 85 11.01 1.43 8.30
C GLY A 85 11.05 -0.10 8.28
N SER A 86 9.89 -0.71 7.99
CA SER A 86 9.70 -2.16 7.93
C SER A 86 10.86 -2.90 7.25
N THR A 87 11.41 -3.88 7.98
CA THR A 87 12.56 -4.70 7.57
C THR A 87 12.15 -6.04 6.97
N TRP A 88 10.87 -6.17 6.59
CA TRP A 88 10.30 -7.40 6.04
C TRP A 88 11.07 -7.94 4.82
N LEU A 89 11.76 -7.06 4.08
CA LEU A 89 12.54 -7.39 2.90
C LEU A 89 14.02 -7.10 3.14
N SER A 90 14.85 -8.12 2.94
CA SER A 90 16.31 -8.04 2.96
C SER A 90 16.89 -8.31 1.57
N VAL A 91 18.07 -7.75 1.29
CA VAL A 91 18.82 -7.99 0.06
C VAL A 91 20.27 -8.28 0.42
N THR A 92 20.83 -9.36 -0.13
CA THR A 92 22.22 -9.79 0.10
C THR A 92 22.93 -10.01 -1.23
N ARG A 93 24.26 -9.88 -1.24
CA ARG A 93 25.08 -10.14 -2.44
C ARG A 93 25.26 -11.65 -2.64
N LEU A 94 25.13 -12.16 -3.87
CA LEU A 94 25.27 -13.60 -4.13
C LEU A 94 26.68 -14.14 -3.86
N ASN A 95 27.71 -13.29 -4.01
CA ASN A 95 29.10 -13.65 -3.72
C ASN A 95 29.51 -13.49 -2.24
N ALA A 96 28.65 -12.87 -1.43
CA ALA A 96 28.87 -12.63 -0.01
C ALA A 96 27.52 -12.60 0.72
N PRO A 97 26.89 -13.77 0.96
CA PRO A 97 25.54 -13.85 1.53
C PRO A 97 25.40 -13.22 2.92
N GLU A 98 26.49 -13.11 3.67
CA GLU A 98 26.54 -12.45 4.99
C GLU A 98 26.69 -10.90 4.89
N SER A 99 26.76 -10.36 3.67
CA SER A 99 26.93 -8.93 3.42
C SER A 99 25.62 -8.34 2.86
N PRO A 100 24.73 -7.82 3.73
CA PRO A 100 23.50 -7.19 3.27
C PRO A 100 23.81 -5.93 2.44
N VAL A 101 22.96 -5.69 1.45
CA VAL A 101 22.91 -4.45 0.69
C VAL A 101 22.31 -3.37 1.58
N LYS A 102 22.87 -2.16 1.51
CA LYS A 102 22.39 -1.04 2.32
C LYS A 102 20.95 -0.72 1.94
N GLN A 103 20.06 -0.73 2.92
CA GLN A 103 18.66 -0.35 2.76
C GLN A 103 18.45 1.09 3.25
N ASP A 104 17.79 1.89 2.43
CA ASP A 104 17.21 3.15 2.82
C ASP A 104 15.71 2.94 3.07
N ALA A 105 15.26 3.28 4.27
CA ALA A 105 13.87 3.15 4.67
C ALA A 105 13.20 4.53 4.61
N PRO A 106 12.50 4.88 3.51
CA PRO A 106 11.73 6.11 3.49
C PRO A 106 10.62 6.01 4.55
N ILE A 107 10.60 6.95 5.50
CA ILE A 107 9.53 7.05 6.50
C ILE A 107 8.39 7.85 5.88
N GLY A 108 7.35 7.15 5.45
CA GLY A 108 6.14 7.76 4.92
C GLY A 108 5.11 7.98 6.03
N ARG A 109 4.55 9.19 6.13
CA ARG A 109 3.36 9.43 6.97
C ARG A 109 2.11 9.10 6.17
N PHE A 110 1.79 7.82 6.08
CA PHE A 110 0.53 7.38 5.47
C PHE A 110 -0.61 7.53 6.48
N GLY A 111 -1.75 8.06 6.04
CA GLY A 111 -2.95 8.12 6.87
C GLY A 111 -3.53 6.72 7.10
N SER A 112 -4.17 6.51 8.25
CA SER A 112 -4.93 5.28 8.50
C SER A 112 -6.18 5.27 7.65
N GLN A 113 -6.36 4.23 6.84
CA GLN A 113 -7.61 4.00 6.13
C GLN A 113 -7.86 2.51 6.02
N MET A 114 -9.04 2.08 6.46
CA MET A 114 -9.44 0.68 6.40
C MET A 114 -9.99 0.33 5.01
N VAL A 115 -9.49 -0.76 4.45
CA VAL A 115 -10.01 -1.38 3.23
C VAL A 115 -10.57 -2.75 3.57
N ARG A 116 -11.85 -2.95 3.26
CA ARG A 116 -12.53 -4.24 3.48
C ARG A 116 -12.36 -5.15 2.28
N LEU A 117 -11.64 -6.26 2.42
CA LEU A 117 -11.47 -7.30 1.40
C LEU A 117 -12.48 -8.44 1.63
N VAL A 118 -13.33 -8.76 0.66
CA VAL A 118 -14.20 -9.96 0.73
C VAL A 118 -13.42 -11.24 0.41
N PRO A 119 -13.94 -12.45 0.70
CA PRO A 119 -13.26 -13.70 0.37
C PRO A 119 -12.81 -13.78 -1.09
N GLY A 120 -11.54 -14.14 -1.31
CA GLY A 120 -10.92 -14.23 -2.64
C GLY A 120 -10.53 -12.90 -3.28
N GLU A 121 -10.89 -11.76 -2.69
CA GLU A 121 -10.51 -10.44 -3.19
C GLU A 121 -9.05 -10.12 -2.83
N SER A 122 -8.35 -9.44 -3.73
CA SER A 122 -6.95 -9.06 -3.54
C SER A 122 -6.72 -7.55 -3.50
N ILE A 123 -5.66 -7.14 -2.81
CA ILE A 123 -5.04 -5.82 -2.91
C ILE A 123 -3.56 -6.00 -3.27
N GLN A 124 -3.06 -5.19 -4.19
CA GLN A 124 -1.74 -5.34 -4.78
C GLN A 124 -1.11 -3.97 -4.97
N ASN A 125 0.21 -3.88 -4.80
CA ASN A 125 0.98 -2.71 -5.20
C ASN A 125 2.46 -3.07 -5.39
N ARG A 126 3.24 -2.10 -5.86
CA ARG A 126 4.67 -2.21 -6.11
C ARG A 126 5.52 -1.67 -4.96
N VAL A 127 6.67 -2.31 -4.74
CA VAL A 127 7.78 -1.81 -3.93
C VAL A 127 8.94 -1.54 -4.88
N ALA A 128 9.24 -0.26 -5.11
CA ALA A 128 10.38 0.14 -5.91
C ALA A 128 11.69 -0.23 -5.19
N LEU A 129 12.54 -1.03 -5.83
CA LEU A 129 13.76 -1.55 -5.19
C LEU A 129 14.91 -0.54 -5.27
N ASN A 130 15.12 0.10 -6.41
CA ASN A 130 16.21 1.07 -6.60
C ASN A 130 16.25 2.18 -5.53
N PRO A 131 15.15 2.91 -5.22
CA PRO A 131 15.19 3.91 -4.17
C PRO A 131 15.29 3.33 -2.76
N ARG A 132 14.87 2.07 -2.56
CA ARG A 132 14.97 1.37 -1.26
C ARG A 132 16.36 0.80 -1.01
N PHE A 133 17.11 0.50 -2.05
CA PHE A 133 18.47 -0.05 -2.00
C PHE A 133 19.35 0.76 -2.95
N PRO A 134 19.93 1.89 -2.51
CA PRO A 134 20.60 2.83 -3.41
C PRO A 134 21.78 2.22 -4.20
N SER A 135 22.47 1.21 -3.66
CA SER A 135 23.57 0.51 -4.34
C SER A 135 23.13 -0.70 -5.16
N LEU A 136 21.81 -0.95 -5.29
CA LEU A 136 21.27 -2.17 -5.90
C LEU A 136 21.83 -2.44 -7.31
N LEU A 137 21.91 -1.42 -8.16
CA LEU A 137 22.37 -1.59 -9.53
C LEU A 137 23.86 -1.98 -9.57
N ASP A 138 24.69 -1.32 -8.77
CA ASP A 138 26.12 -1.64 -8.65
C ASP A 138 26.31 -3.06 -8.09
N ASP A 139 25.50 -3.44 -7.10
CA ASP A 139 25.55 -4.77 -6.49
C ASP A 139 25.10 -5.87 -7.48
N ILE A 140 24.09 -5.60 -8.32
CA ILE A 140 23.69 -6.49 -9.41
C ILE A 140 24.83 -6.64 -10.43
N GLU A 141 25.46 -5.54 -10.84
CA GLU A 141 26.55 -5.59 -11.83
C GLU A 141 27.76 -6.38 -11.31
N GLN A 142 28.15 -6.15 -10.06
CA GLN A 142 29.38 -6.71 -9.49
C GLN A 142 29.23 -8.13 -8.95
N ALA A 143 28.09 -8.43 -8.33
CA ALA A 143 27.87 -9.65 -7.56
C ALA A 143 26.59 -10.41 -7.92
N GLY A 144 25.57 -9.72 -8.42
CA GLY A 144 24.20 -10.22 -8.36
C GLY A 144 23.66 -10.20 -6.92
N VAL A 145 22.34 -10.24 -6.78
CA VAL A 145 21.69 -10.13 -5.47
C VAL A 145 20.62 -11.19 -5.24
N GLN A 146 20.41 -11.53 -3.98
CA GLN A 146 19.26 -12.31 -3.51
C GLN A 146 18.37 -11.41 -2.64
N LEU A 147 17.09 -11.38 -2.96
CA LEU A 147 16.05 -10.77 -2.15
C LEU A 147 15.41 -11.85 -1.29
N GLN A 148 15.18 -11.58 -0.01
CA GLN A 148 14.62 -12.55 0.93
C GLN A 148 13.69 -11.88 1.94
N TRP A 149 12.63 -12.61 2.32
CA TRP A 149 11.75 -12.26 3.43
C TRP A 149 11.37 -13.50 4.24
N ASP A 150 10.95 -13.27 5.48
CA ASP A 150 10.45 -14.32 6.36
C ASP A 150 9.01 -14.71 6.01
N CYS A 151 8.66 -15.97 6.31
CA CYS A 151 7.33 -16.50 6.11
C CYS A 151 6.81 -17.17 7.39
N PRO A 152 5.91 -16.52 8.14
CA PRO A 152 5.31 -15.21 7.86
C PRO A 152 6.30 -14.05 8.18
N PRO A 153 6.17 -12.87 7.56
CA PRO A 153 7.07 -11.75 7.84
C PRO A 153 6.82 -11.23 9.26
N SER A 154 7.87 -11.06 10.08
CA SER A 154 7.76 -10.63 11.48
C SER A 154 7.09 -9.26 11.62
N ASP A 155 7.41 -8.35 10.71
CA ASP A 155 7.00 -6.94 10.77
C ASP A 155 5.64 -6.69 10.12
N LEU A 156 4.98 -7.73 9.61
CA LEU A 156 3.72 -7.62 8.86
C LEU A 156 2.66 -8.55 9.45
N LYS A 157 1.40 -8.12 9.37
CA LYS A 157 0.25 -8.89 9.87
C LYS A 157 -0.23 -9.99 8.91
N PHE A 158 0.54 -10.35 7.89
CA PHE A 158 0.10 -11.24 6.80
C PHE A 158 0.80 -12.61 6.86
N VAL A 159 0.27 -13.58 6.11
CA VAL A 159 0.86 -14.91 5.96
C VAL A 159 1.38 -15.10 4.54
N CYS A 160 2.40 -15.95 4.32
CA CYS A 160 2.82 -16.29 2.97
C CYS A 160 1.85 -17.31 2.36
N LYS A 161 1.60 -17.20 1.05
CA LYS A 161 0.84 -18.23 0.33
C LYS A 161 1.63 -19.55 0.32
N PRO A 162 0.99 -20.70 0.62
CA PRO A 162 1.65 -22.00 0.54
C PRO A 162 2.28 -22.25 -0.83
N GLY A 163 3.56 -22.63 -0.84
CA GLY A 163 4.32 -22.94 -2.05
C GLY A 163 4.89 -21.73 -2.80
N SER A 164 4.55 -20.50 -2.42
CA SER A 164 5.19 -19.32 -2.99
C SER A 164 6.63 -19.18 -2.48
N PRO A 165 7.60 -18.83 -3.35
CA PRO A 165 8.97 -18.64 -2.92
C PRO A 165 9.04 -17.43 -1.97
N ASN A 166 9.93 -17.52 -0.98
CA ASN A 166 10.27 -16.40 -0.10
C ASN A 166 11.64 -15.78 -0.42
N THR A 167 12.21 -16.17 -1.56
CA THR A 167 13.46 -15.68 -2.09
C THR A 167 13.35 -15.43 -3.59
N LEU A 168 14.03 -14.39 -4.07
CA LEU A 168 14.15 -14.05 -5.48
C LEU A 168 15.61 -13.73 -5.78
N THR A 169 16.09 -14.04 -6.99
CA THR A 169 17.49 -13.80 -7.37
C THR A 169 17.56 -12.94 -8.62
N ILE A 170 18.41 -11.91 -8.58
CA ILE A 170 18.81 -11.13 -9.75
C ILE A 170 20.26 -11.50 -10.05
N PRO A 171 20.54 -12.14 -11.19
CA PRO A 171 21.88 -12.64 -11.50
C PRO A 171 22.88 -11.49 -11.69
N LYS A 172 24.16 -11.81 -11.52
CA LYS A 172 25.24 -10.87 -11.78
C LYS A 172 25.19 -10.36 -13.22
N GLY A 173 25.24 -9.04 -13.39
CA GLY A 173 25.23 -8.40 -14.70
C GLY A 173 23.87 -8.48 -15.42
N ASP A 174 22.78 -8.69 -14.68
CA ASP A 174 21.43 -8.63 -15.26
C ASP A 174 21.22 -7.27 -15.95
N PRO A 175 20.87 -7.26 -17.25
CA PRO A 175 20.76 -6.03 -18.02
C PRO A 175 19.55 -5.17 -17.62
N GLY A 176 18.67 -5.67 -16.75
CA GLY A 176 17.45 -4.96 -16.37
C GLY A 176 16.50 -4.77 -17.56
N GLN A 177 16.50 -5.71 -18.51
CA GLN A 177 15.61 -5.62 -19.67
C GLN A 177 14.15 -5.57 -19.22
N PRO A 178 13.35 -4.64 -19.78
CA PRO A 178 11.95 -4.53 -19.40
C PRO A 178 11.17 -5.82 -19.67
N ASP A 179 10.20 -6.10 -18.82
CA ASP A 179 9.25 -7.18 -19.05
C ASP A 179 8.50 -6.95 -20.37
N VAL A 180 8.39 -8.01 -21.19
CA VAL A 180 7.71 -7.95 -22.49
C VAL A 180 6.25 -8.32 -22.31
N TYR A 181 5.36 -7.42 -22.72
CA TYR A 181 3.92 -7.62 -22.68
C TYR A 181 3.34 -7.65 -24.10
N SER A 182 2.44 -8.59 -24.37
CA SER A 182 1.66 -8.61 -25.61
C SER A 182 0.42 -7.74 -25.41
N ILE A 183 0.37 -6.59 -26.11
CA ILE A 183 -0.72 -5.62 -26.01
C ILE A 183 -1.41 -5.52 -27.38
N ASP A 184 -2.73 -5.74 -27.40
CA ASP A 184 -3.55 -5.46 -28.58
C ASP A 184 -3.86 -3.96 -28.63
N HIS A 185 -3.07 -3.22 -29.40
CA HIS A 185 -3.21 -1.77 -29.53
C HIS A 185 -4.59 -1.34 -30.06
N GLN A 186 -5.23 -2.12 -30.94
CA GLN A 186 -6.55 -1.73 -31.47
C GLN A 186 -7.65 -1.91 -30.42
N ALA A 187 -7.60 -3.01 -29.66
CA ALA A 187 -8.48 -3.20 -28.53
C ALA A 187 -8.30 -2.10 -27.47
N CYS A 188 -7.05 -1.71 -27.19
CA CYS A 188 -6.75 -0.64 -26.25
C CYS A 188 -7.30 0.71 -26.71
N LEU A 189 -7.09 1.12 -27.96
CA LEU A 189 -7.65 2.37 -28.49
C LEU A 189 -9.18 2.40 -28.40
N ALA A 190 -9.85 1.26 -28.65
CA ALA A 190 -11.29 1.14 -28.51
C ALA A 190 -11.75 1.31 -27.06
N LEU A 191 -11.00 0.78 -26.09
CA LEU A 191 -11.27 0.96 -24.66
C LEU A 191 -11.01 2.40 -24.21
N GLU A 192 -9.92 3.02 -24.65
CA GLU A 192 -9.59 4.43 -24.34
C GLU A 192 -10.71 5.37 -24.78
N SER A 193 -11.23 5.18 -25.99
CA SER A 193 -12.36 5.98 -26.49
C SER A 193 -13.63 5.74 -25.69
N ARG A 194 -13.85 4.53 -25.17
CA ARG A 194 -15.06 4.16 -24.42
C ARG A 194 -15.06 4.74 -23.01
N ILE A 195 -13.92 4.66 -22.32
CA ILE A 195 -13.76 5.19 -20.96
C ILE A 195 -13.57 6.72 -20.93
N GLY A 196 -13.46 7.35 -22.10
CA GLY A 196 -13.24 8.79 -22.22
C GLY A 196 -11.85 9.22 -21.75
N LEU A 197 -10.83 8.40 -22.03
CA LEU A 197 -9.45 8.71 -21.65
C LEU A 197 -8.96 10.00 -22.31
N ILE A 198 -8.39 10.89 -21.50
CA ILE A 198 -7.76 12.13 -21.95
C ILE A 198 -6.25 11.94 -21.97
N ASP A 199 -5.68 11.52 -20.84
CA ASP A 199 -4.24 11.41 -20.67
C ASP A 199 -3.88 10.44 -19.53
N ILE A 200 -2.65 9.92 -19.59
CA ILE A 200 -1.99 9.14 -18.56
C ILE A 200 -0.60 9.75 -18.37
N PRO A 201 -0.39 10.57 -17.33
CA PRO A 201 0.90 11.19 -17.11
C PRO A 201 2.02 10.16 -16.93
N GLN A 202 3.19 10.48 -17.47
CA GLN A 202 4.34 9.59 -17.41
C GLN A 202 4.75 9.32 -15.96
N GLY A 203 4.94 8.05 -15.61
CA GLY A 203 5.38 7.63 -14.27
C GLY A 203 4.27 7.59 -13.22
N HIS A 204 3.02 7.80 -13.60
CA HIS A 204 1.88 7.78 -12.69
C HIS A 204 0.86 6.71 -13.09
N ASP A 205 0.38 5.96 -12.10
CA ASP A 205 -0.69 4.97 -12.29
C ASP A 205 -2.07 5.65 -12.16
N VAL A 206 -2.23 6.77 -12.87
CA VAL A 206 -3.39 7.67 -12.81
C VAL A 206 -3.94 7.92 -14.21
N LEU A 207 -5.25 7.72 -14.40
CA LEU A 207 -5.95 8.07 -15.62
C LEU A 207 -6.73 9.38 -15.44
N PHE A 208 -6.67 10.26 -16.43
CA PHE A 208 -7.54 11.43 -16.51
C PHE A 208 -8.67 11.15 -17.49
N LEU A 209 -9.91 11.14 -16.99
CA LEU A 209 -11.09 10.81 -17.78
C LEU A 209 -12.00 12.03 -17.91
N LEU A 210 -12.59 12.18 -19.10
CA LEU A 210 -13.65 13.15 -19.34
C LEU A 210 -14.97 12.60 -18.75
N ALA A 211 -15.61 13.36 -17.87
CA ALA A 211 -16.86 12.96 -17.23
C ALA A 211 -17.82 14.14 -17.05
N SER A 212 -19.12 13.85 -17.10
CA SER A 212 -20.16 14.80 -16.75
C SER A 212 -20.49 14.76 -15.26
N GLU A 213 -21.01 15.85 -14.71
CA GLU A 213 -21.50 15.87 -13.32
C GLU A 213 -22.62 14.84 -13.07
N SER A 214 -23.46 14.57 -14.08
CA SER A 214 -24.51 13.55 -13.99
C SER A 214 -23.95 12.15 -13.77
N LEU A 215 -22.77 11.83 -14.34
CA LEU A 215 -22.11 10.55 -14.13
C LEU A 215 -21.62 10.40 -12.69
N MET A 216 -21.10 11.47 -12.07
CA MET A 216 -20.61 11.46 -10.68
C MET A 216 -21.72 11.22 -9.64
N THR A 217 -22.97 11.54 -9.99
CA THR A 217 -24.13 11.36 -9.10
C THR A 217 -24.81 10.00 -9.25
N ASP A 218 -24.63 9.33 -10.39
CA ASP A 218 -25.19 8.01 -10.71
C ASP A 218 -24.18 6.90 -10.40
N LEU A 219 -24.28 6.31 -9.21
CA LEU A 219 -23.31 5.31 -8.72
C LEU A 219 -23.26 4.04 -9.56
N GLU A 220 -24.36 3.62 -10.18
CA GLU A 220 -24.39 2.43 -11.02
C GLU A 220 -23.65 2.66 -12.34
N LYS A 221 -23.86 3.83 -12.96
CA LYS A 221 -23.09 4.22 -14.15
C LYS A 221 -21.62 4.44 -13.82
N MET A 222 -21.31 5.06 -12.69
CA MET A 222 -19.93 5.23 -12.22
C MET A 222 -19.24 3.89 -12.00
N LYS A 223 -19.89 2.94 -11.32
CA LYS A 223 -19.37 1.59 -11.11
C LYS A 223 -19.13 0.88 -12.45
N SER A 224 -20.07 1.01 -13.38
CA SER A 224 -19.94 0.43 -14.73
C SER A 224 -18.74 1.00 -15.48
N LEU A 225 -18.55 2.33 -15.45
CA LEU A 225 -17.36 2.96 -16.03
C LEU A 225 -16.08 2.46 -15.37
N LEU A 226 -16.03 2.39 -14.04
CA LEU A 226 -14.84 1.93 -13.32
C LEU A 226 -14.49 0.47 -13.60
N LEU A 227 -15.48 -0.39 -13.87
CA LEU A 227 -15.24 -1.76 -14.35
C LEU A 227 -14.63 -1.78 -15.76
N GLU A 228 -15.04 -0.88 -16.64
CA GLU A 228 -14.41 -0.72 -17.96
C GLU A 228 -12.97 -0.16 -17.85
N VAL A 229 -12.74 0.75 -16.90
CA VAL A 229 -11.39 1.23 -16.57
C VAL A 229 -10.51 0.10 -16.05
N ASP A 230 -11.04 -0.77 -15.18
CA ASP A 230 -10.31 -1.95 -14.69
C ASP A 230 -9.95 -2.91 -15.84
N ASP A 231 -10.88 -3.18 -16.77
CA ASP A 231 -10.58 -3.97 -17.99
C ASP A 231 -9.48 -3.31 -18.84
N TYR A 232 -9.53 -1.98 -19.02
CA TYR A 232 -8.47 -1.24 -19.71
C TYR A 232 -7.13 -1.39 -19.00
N VAL A 233 -7.05 -1.19 -17.68
CA VAL A 233 -5.80 -1.30 -16.94
C VAL A 233 -5.22 -2.71 -17.07
N GLN A 234 -6.03 -3.75 -16.86
CA GLN A 234 -5.57 -5.14 -16.93
C GLN A 234 -5.04 -5.51 -18.33
N ARG A 235 -5.65 -4.98 -19.39
CA ARG A 235 -5.31 -5.34 -20.78
C ARG A 235 -4.22 -4.46 -21.39
N CYS A 236 -4.21 -3.18 -21.05
CA CYS A 236 -3.44 -2.15 -21.74
C CYS A 236 -2.33 -1.57 -20.88
N ARG A 237 -2.37 -1.79 -19.56
CA ARG A 237 -1.34 -1.39 -18.59
C ARG A 237 -0.90 -2.59 -17.73
N PRO A 238 -0.40 -3.68 -18.33
CA PRO A 238 -0.09 -4.92 -17.61
C PRO A 238 1.10 -4.83 -16.63
N SER A 239 1.88 -3.75 -16.68
CA SER A 239 2.87 -3.42 -15.65
C SER A 239 2.26 -2.75 -14.42
N TRP A 240 1.00 -2.29 -14.48
CA TRP A 240 0.31 -1.75 -13.32
C TRP A 240 -0.22 -2.89 -12.46
N THR A 241 -0.29 -2.62 -11.16
CA THR A 241 -1.00 -3.49 -10.20
C THR A 241 -2.48 -3.10 -10.16
N ASN A 242 -3.27 -3.73 -9.28
CA ASN A 242 -4.64 -3.26 -9.01
C ASN A 242 -4.71 -1.99 -8.12
N SER A 243 -3.63 -1.22 -8.05
CA SER A 243 -3.50 0.05 -7.33
C SER A 243 -3.29 1.23 -8.30
N TRP A 244 -4.33 1.54 -9.06
CA TRP A 244 -4.45 2.69 -9.95
C TRP A 244 -5.48 3.71 -9.45
N ALA A 245 -5.44 4.93 -9.99
CA ALA A 245 -6.42 5.96 -9.67
C ALA A 245 -6.99 6.62 -10.93
N VAL A 246 -8.14 7.27 -10.77
CA VAL A 246 -8.80 8.04 -11.83
C VAL A 246 -9.09 9.43 -11.32
N SER A 247 -8.82 10.43 -12.15
CA SER A 247 -9.27 11.81 -11.95
C SER A 247 -10.32 12.15 -13.02
N PHE A 248 -11.49 12.58 -12.59
CA PHE A 248 -12.61 12.93 -13.45
C PHE A 248 -12.65 14.44 -13.67
N VAL A 249 -12.57 14.85 -14.94
CA VAL A 249 -12.62 16.27 -15.31
C VAL A 249 -13.72 16.55 -16.32
N THR A 250 -14.31 17.75 -16.28
CA THR A 250 -15.37 18.17 -17.22
C THR A 250 -14.86 18.72 -18.54
N ASP A 251 -13.59 19.14 -18.61
CA ASP A 251 -12.94 19.66 -19.81
C ASP A 251 -11.48 19.19 -19.86
N LYS A 252 -11.06 18.73 -21.05
CA LYS A 252 -9.75 18.11 -21.30
C LYS A 252 -8.58 19.02 -20.97
N LYS A 253 -8.73 20.34 -21.08
CA LYS A 253 -7.65 21.30 -20.81
C LYS A 253 -7.24 21.35 -19.33
N PHE A 254 -8.03 20.78 -18.43
CA PHE A 254 -7.74 20.71 -17.00
C PHE A 254 -7.16 19.34 -16.56
N ALA A 255 -6.93 18.42 -17.49
CA ALA A 255 -6.24 17.17 -17.20
C ALA A 255 -4.77 17.43 -16.83
N GLY A 256 -4.24 16.63 -15.89
CA GLY A 256 -2.88 16.72 -15.39
C GLY A 256 -2.78 17.20 -13.94
N PHE A 257 -1.54 17.24 -13.43
CA PHE A 257 -1.26 17.59 -12.04
C PHE A 257 -1.11 19.10 -11.82
N LEU A 258 -1.40 19.53 -10.58
CA LEU A 258 -1.30 20.92 -10.15
C LEU A 258 0.10 21.53 -10.31
N SER A 259 1.14 20.70 -10.28
CA SER A 259 2.54 21.10 -10.37
C SER A 259 3.04 21.36 -11.80
N GLU A 260 2.24 21.06 -12.82
CA GLU A 260 2.72 20.93 -14.19
C GLU A 260 2.18 22.03 -15.13
N GLY A 261 3.03 22.46 -16.06
CA GLY A 261 2.67 23.30 -17.21
C GLY A 261 1.70 24.46 -16.92
N GLU A 262 0.67 24.57 -17.75
CA GLU A 262 -0.38 25.58 -17.65
C GLU A 262 -1.37 25.32 -16.51
N ASN A 263 -1.41 24.09 -15.95
CA ASN A 263 -2.31 23.74 -14.84
C ASN A 263 -1.99 24.54 -13.57
N ARG A 264 -0.73 24.97 -13.39
CA ARG A 264 -0.37 25.92 -12.33
C ARG A 264 -1.18 27.21 -12.40
N ARG A 265 -1.45 27.72 -13.61
CA ARG A 265 -2.25 28.92 -13.80
C ARG A 265 -3.72 28.66 -13.46
N TYR A 266 -4.30 27.57 -13.99
CA TYR A 266 -5.70 27.21 -13.69
C TYR A 266 -5.94 26.99 -12.20
N PHE A 267 -4.96 26.44 -11.49
CA PHE A 267 -5.03 26.29 -10.04
C PHE A 267 -4.93 27.62 -9.30
N ALA A 268 -4.01 28.50 -9.69
CA ALA A 268 -3.89 29.83 -9.10
C ALA A 268 -5.17 30.68 -9.28
N GLU A 269 -5.88 30.45 -10.39
CA GLU A 269 -7.15 31.08 -10.71
C GLU A 269 -8.37 30.36 -10.10
N GLY A 270 -8.19 29.20 -9.46
CA GLY A 270 -9.27 28.40 -8.84
C GLY A 270 -10.13 27.59 -9.82
N LEU A 271 -9.81 27.63 -11.12
CA LEU A 271 -10.59 27.01 -12.19
C LEU A 271 -10.45 25.49 -12.21
N TRP A 272 -9.33 24.95 -11.74
CA TRP A 272 -9.11 23.51 -11.70
C TRP A 272 -10.06 22.81 -10.74
N GLN A 273 -10.38 23.44 -9.60
CA GLN A 273 -11.33 22.91 -8.62
C GLN A 273 -12.77 22.91 -9.14
N GLU A 274 -13.08 23.74 -10.14
CA GLU A 274 -14.38 23.74 -10.82
C GLU A 274 -14.47 22.61 -11.85
N ALA A 275 -13.33 22.23 -12.43
CA ALA A 275 -13.28 21.24 -13.50
C ALA A 275 -13.00 19.81 -13.03
N ASN A 276 -12.23 19.61 -11.96
CA ASN A 276 -12.06 18.31 -11.33
C ASN A 276 -13.26 18.02 -10.44
N ILE A 277 -14.11 17.11 -10.89
CA ILE A 277 -15.39 16.80 -10.24
C ILE A 277 -15.32 15.55 -9.36
N GLY A 278 -14.19 14.84 -9.38
CA GLY A 278 -13.96 13.73 -8.47
C GLY A 278 -12.73 12.90 -8.78
N GLN A 279 -12.41 12.00 -7.86
CA GLN A 279 -11.28 11.08 -7.96
C GLN A 279 -11.71 9.70 -7.46
N TYR A 280 -11.18 8.64 -8.07
CA TYR A 280 -11.32 7.29 -7.56
C TYR A 280 -9.95 6.67 -7.31
N SER A 281 -9.80 5.96 -6.20
CA SER A 281 -8.63 5.13 -5.92
C SER A 281 -9.06 3.68 -5.79
N SER A 282 -8.51 2.81 -6.64
CA SER A 282 -8.75 1.36 -6.57
C SER A 282 -8.12 0.72 -5.32
N GLN A 283 -6.99 1.27 -4.84
CA GLN A 283 -6.30 0.81 -3.64
C GLN A 283 -7.19 0.91 -2.39
N ILE A 284 -7.88 2.04 -2.21
CA ILE A 284 -8.80 2.28 -1.08
C ILE A 284 -10.27 2.16 -1.43
N ARG A 285 -10.59 1.80 -2.69
CA ARG A 285 -11.95 1.57 -3.21
C ARG A 285 -12.88 2.72 -2.87
N THR A 286 -12.38 3.93 -3.02
CA THR A 286 -13.10 5.13 -2.60
C THR A 286 -13.20 6.10 -3.76
N LEU A 287 -14.44 6.47 -4.06
CA LEU A 287 -14.78 7.60 -4.93
C LEU A 287 -14.92 8.85 -4.06
N PHE A 288 -14.07 9.83 -4.32
CA PHE A 288 -14.16 11.19 -3.81
C PHE A 288 -14.91 12.03 -4.84
N ARG A 289 -15.99 12.68 -4.43
CA ARG A 289 -16.78 13.56 -5.29
C ARG A 289 -16.63 14.98 -4.81
N PHE A 290 -16.29 15.87 -5.73
CA PHE A 290 -16.07 17.28 -5.44
C PHE A 290 -17.31 18.05 -5.88
N GLN A 291 -18.18 18.39 -4.93
CA GLN A 291 -19.36 19.20 -5.22
C GLN A 291 -18.95 20.65 -5.38
N TRP A 292 -19.23 21.25 -6.54
CA TRP A 292 -18.87 22.65 -6.82
C TRP A 292 -19.35 23.65 -5.76
N ILE A 293 -20.47 23.36 -5.08
CA ILE A 293 -21.05 24.22 -4.02
C ILE A 293 -20.41 23.96 -2.64
N LYS A 294 -19.98 22.73 -2.37
CA LYS A 294 -19.55 22.32 -1.03
C LYS A 294 -18.03 22.19 -1.04
N LYS A 295 -17.35 23.06 -0.28
CA LYS A 295 -15.89 23.05 -0.06
C LYS A 295 -15.34 21.76 0.57
N ARG A 296 -16.09 20.66 0.57
CA ARG A 296 -15.73 19.37 1.17
C ARG A 296 -16.12 18.26 0.21
N ALA A 297 -15.16 17.38 -0.06
CA ALA A 297 -15.39 16.15 -0.80
C ALA A 297 -16.36 15.25 -0.04
N ASP A 298 -17.32 14.66 -0.74
CA ASP A 298 -18.08 13.52 -0.22
C ASP A 298 -17.45 12.21 -0.71
N THR A 299 -17.43 11.20 0.14
CA THR A 299 -16.73 9.94 -0.13
C THR A 299 -17.70 8.77 -0.19
N VAL A 300 -17.49 7.89 -1.15
CA VAL A 300 -18.29 6.68 -1.35
C VAL A 300 -17.36 5.50 -1.49
N TYR A 301 -17.52 4.49 -0.62
CA TYR A 301 -16.84 3.21 -0.79
C TYR A 301 -17.46 2.44 -1.96
N LEU A 302 -16.63 2.01 -2.91
CA LEU A 302 -17.04 1.38 -4.15
C LEU A 302 -16.01 0.31 -4.55
N SER A 303 -16.24 -0.95 -4.15
CA SER A 303 -15.44 -2.07 -4.64
C SER A 303 -15.89 -2.50 -6.05
N LEU A 304 -14.90 -2.80 -6.89
CA LEU A 304 -15.08 -3.33 -8.24
C LEU A 304 -15.03 -4.87 -8.28
N PHE A 305 -14.69 -5.52 -7.16
CA PHE A 305 -14.64 -6.97 -7.13
C PHE A 305 -16.05 -7.55 -7.33
N PRO A 306 -16.20 -8.54 -8.24
CA PRO A 306 -17.49 -9.16 -8.49
C PRO A 306 -18.03 -9.73 -7.18
N SER A 307 -19.19 -9.24 -6.76
CA SER A 307 -19.95 -9.84 -5.67
C SER A 307 -20.50 -11.17 -6.21
N ASN A 308 -19.70 -12.23 -6.16
CA ASN A 308 -20.20 -13.55 -6.52
C ASN A 308 -21.31 -13.93 -5.51
N ASN A 309 -22.57 -13.73 -5.90
CA ASN A 309 -23.73 -14.41 -5.30
C ASN A 309 -23.73 -15.92 -5.63
N ARG A 310 -22.56 -16.55 -5.69
CA ARG A 310 -22.43 -18.00 -5.81
C ARG A 310 -21.96 -18.51 -4.47
N ALA A 311 -22.92 -18.96 -3.68
CA ALA A 311 -22.70 -19.92 -2.62
C ALA A 311 -21.76 -21.00 -3.17
N ILE A 312 -20.57 -21.09 -2.60
CA ILE A 312 -19.69 -22.23 -2.79
C ILE A 312 -20.48 -23.43 -2.26
N PRO A 313 -20.84 -24.42 -3.10
CA PRO A 313 -21.42 -25.65 -2.58
C PRO A 313 -20.39 -26.28 -1.64
N LYS A 314 -20.83 -26.56 -0.41
CA LYS A 314 -20.07 -27.36 0.56
C LYS A 314 -19.75 -28.74 0.00
#